data_AF-A0A949YEA0-F1
#
_entry.id   AF-A0A949YEA0-F1
#
_cell.length_a   1.000
_cell.length_b   1.000
_cell.length_c   1.000
_cell.angle_alpha   90.00
_cell.angle_beta   90.00
_cell.angle_gamma   90.00
#
_symmetry.space_group_name_H-M   'P 1'
#
loop_
_entity.id
_entity.type
_entity.pdbx_description
1 polymer ?
#
loop_
_entity_poly.entity_id
_entity_poly.type
_entity_poly.pdbx_seq_one_letter_code
_entity_poly.pdbx_strand_id
1 'polypeptide(L)'
;MRWMFVIATTVLLSTALLADPITVDSLPGPVRDSLKNVLQNPQETVANIETYDWGPALIYKISITLNGQPYLEVHIADTGKVVRTDENPDVADKGDDDDADANASPSPTSSP
;
A
#
# COMPACT_ATOMS: atom_id res chain seq x y z
N MET A 1 34.66 -35.80 -14.43
CA MET A 1 33.62 -35.37 -15.38
C MET A 1 33.06 -34.05 -14.83
N ARG A 2 33.46 -32.92 -15.44
CA ARG A 2 32.64 -32.18 -16.43
C ARG A 2 31.38 -31.65 -15.75
N TRP A 3 31.43 -30.47 -15.12
CA TRP A 3 31.04 -29.21 -15.77
C TRP A 3 29.84 -29.39 -16.70
N MET A 4 28.65 -29.15 -16.16
CA MET A 4 27.51 -28.68 -16.92
C MET A 4 26.88 -27.54 -16.14
N PHE A 5 27.35 -26.33 -16.46
CA PHE A 5 26.54 -25.12 -16.46
C PHE A 5 25.30 -25.33 -17.34
N VAL A 6 24.19 -24.68 -17.00
CA VAL A 6 23.38 -23.76 -17.85
C VAL A 6 22.15 -23.40 -16.97
N ILE A 7 22.23 -22.32 -16.18
CA ILE A 7 21.62 -21.01 -16.49
C ILE A 7 20.15 -21.15 -16.93
N ALA A 8 19.24 -21.13 -15.98
CA ALA A 8 17.82 -20.87 -16.20
C ALA A 8 17.35 -19.78 -15.22
N THR A 9 18.06 -18.65 -15.21
CA THR A 9 17.74 -17.46 -14.39
C THR A 9 17.72 -16.22 -15.28
N THR A 10 16.87 -16.28 -16.29
CA THR A 10 16.49 -15.20 -17.21
C THR A 10 15.16 -15.70 -17.77
N VAL A 11 13.98 -15.14 -17.56
CA VAL A 11 13.56 -13.74 -17.57
C VAL A 11 12.20 -13.70 -16.86
N LEU A 12 12.11 -13.15 -15.66
CA LEU A 12 10.86 -12.59 -15.14
C LEU A 12 11.16 -11.18 -14.61
N LEU A 13 11.84 -10.41 -15.45
CA LEU A 13 12.09 -8.99 -15.25
C LEU A 13 11.42 -8.24 -16.38
N SER A 14 10.10 -8.29 -16.48
CA SER A 14 9.32 -7.50 -17.45
C SER A 14 7.85 -7.51 -17.07
N THR A 15 7.47 -6.63 -16.14
CA THR A 15 6.31 -5.71 -16.21
C THR A 15 6.09 -5.10 -14.81
N ALA A 16 7.12 -4.49 -14.23
CA ALA A 16 6.84 -3.31 -13.42
C ALA A 16 6.45 -2.23 -14.44
N LEU A 17 5.20 -2.30 -14.92
CA LEU A 17 4.58 -1.18 -15.61
C LEU A 17 4.67 -0.04 -14.59
N LEU A 18 5.62 0.87 -14.84
CA LEU A 18 5.55 2.24 -14.34
C LEU A 18 4.28 2.82 -14.97
N ALA A 19 3.12 2.39 -14.47
CA ALA A 19 1.87 3.04 -14.75
C ALA A 19 2.05 4.45 -14.23
N ASP A 20 1.86 5.44 -15.09
CA ASP A 20 1.84 6.82 -14.66
C ASP A 20 0.90 6.93 -13.45
N PRO A 21 1.35 7.52 -12.34
CA PRO A 21 0.53 7.61 -11.14
C PRO A 21 -0.78 8.27 -11.52
N ILE A 22 -1.90 7.61 -11.21
CA ILE A 22 -3.22 8.15 -11.49
C ILE A 22 -3.35 9.43 -10.70
N THR A 23 -3.54 10.54 -11.39
CA THR A 23 -3.75 11.84 -10.76
C THR A 23 -5.23 12.04 -10.45
N VAL A 24 -5.51 12.88 -9.45
CA VAL A 24 -6.90 13.24 -9.07
C VAL A 24 -7.68 13.81 -10.26
N ASP A 25 -7.02 14.51 -11.18
CA ASP A 25 -7.63 15.08 -12.38
C ASP A 25 -8.06 14.03 -13.41
N SER A 26 -7.42 12.86 -13.39
CA SER A 26 -7.75 11.73 -14.27
C SER A 26 -8.92 10.89 -13.77
N LEU A 27 -9.43 11.14 -12.55
CA LEU A 27 -10.55 10.40 -11.99
C LEU A 27 -11.86 10.70 -12.74
N PRO A 28 -12.76 9.71 -12.86
CA PRO A 28 -14.11 9.95 -13.34
C PRO A 28 -14.82 11.03 -12.51
N GLY A 29 -15.64 11.85 -13.17
CA GLY A 29 -16.39 12.95 -12.52
C GLY A 29 -17.06 12.54 -11.19
N PRO A 30 -17.85 11.45 -11.16
CA PRO A 30 -18.49 11.00 -9.92
C PRO A 30 -17.51 10.65 -8.80
N VAL A 31 -16.37 10.03 -9.13
CA VAL A 31 -15.33 9.66 -8.15
C VAL A 31 -14.67 10.91 -7.59
N ARG A 32 -14.33 11.86 -8.46
CA ARG A 32 -13.71 13.14 -8.07
C ARG A 32 -14.64 13.98 -7.19
N ASP A 33 -15.93 14.01 -7.49
CA ASP A 33 -16.92 14.73 -6.69
C ASP A 33 -17.07 14.12 -5.30
N SER A 34 -17.11 12.79 -5.20
CA SER A 34 -17.13 12.10 -3.92
C SER A 34 -15.84 12.27 -3.14
N LEU A 35 -14.68 12.19 -3.80
CA LEU A 35 -13.39 12.45 -3.18
C LEU A 35 -13.31 13.87 -2.61
N LYS A 36 -13.81 14.88 -3.34
CA LYS A 36 -13.88 16.26 -2.84
C LYS A 36 -14.74 16.40 -1.59
N ASN A 37 -15.82 15.62 -1.47
CA ASN A 37 -16.64 15.61 -0.27
C ASN A 37 -15.95 14.91 0.91
N VAL A 38 -15.05 13.96 0.65
CA VAL A 38 -14.25 13.29 1.68
C VAL A 38 -13.10 14.18 2.16
N LEU A 39 -12.44 14.89 1.26
CA LEU A 39 -11.37 15.84 1.56
C LEU A 39 -11.94 17.13 2.17
N GLN A 40 -12.30 17.08 3.46
CA GLN A 40 -12.91 18.19 4.19
C GLN A 40 -11.85 19.15 4.75
N ASN A 41 -10.65 18.64 5.05
CA ASN A 41 -9.56 19.42 5.65
C ASN A 41 -8.54 19.85 4.57
N PRO A 42 -8.16 21.13 4.49
CA PRO A 42 -7.15 21.59 3.53
C PRO A 42 -5.76 20.96 3.72
N GLN A 43 -5.48 20.33 4.85
CA GLN A 43 -4.24 19.59 5.11
C GLN A 43 -4.28 18.14 4.61
N GLU A 44 -5.44 17.64 4.18
CA GLU A 44 -5.58 16.32 3.58
C GLU A 44 -5.09 16.34 2.14
N THR A 45 -4.27 15.38 1.76
CA THR A 45 -3.72 15.27 0.41
C THR A 45 -3.77 13.82 -0.05
N VAL A 46 -4.17 13.62 -1.31
CA VAL A 46 -4.14 12.30 -1.94
C VAL A 46 -2.69 11.90 -2.17
N ALA A 47 -2.30 10.76 -1.61
CA ALA A 47 -0.95 10.20 -1.73
C ALA A 47 -0.87 9.15 -2.83
N ASN A 48 -1.90 8.30 -2.97
CA ASN A 48 -1.92 7.24 -3.98
C ASN A 48 -3.35 6.98 -4.45
N ILE A 49 -3.47 6.53 -5.70
CA ILE A 49 -4.73 6.11 -6.31
C ILE A 49 -4.48 4.78 -7.02
N GLU A 50 -5.18 3.74 -6.58
CA GLU A 50 -5.17 2.41 -7.17
C GLU A 50 -6.57 2.04 -7.65
N THR A 51 -6.64 1.14 -8.61
CA THR A 51 -7.92 0.63 -9.11
C THR A 51 -7.95 -0.88 -9.09
N TYR A 52 -9.08 -1.45 -8.67
CA TYR A 52 -9.30 -2.89 -8.71
C TYR A 52 -10.75 -3.23 -9.07
N ASP A 53 -10.95 -4.38 -9.70
CA ASP A 53 -12.28 -4.87 -10.05
C ASP A 53 -12.96 -5.53 -8.84
N TRP A 54 -14.22 -5.19 -8.60
CA TRP A 54 -15.09 -5.84 -7.62
C TRP A 54 -16.40 -6.27 -8.27
N GLY A 55 -16.43 -7.53 -8.72
CA GLY A 55 -17.54 -8.06 -9.50
C GLY A 55 -17.67 -7.28 -10.82
N PRO A 56 -18.81 -6.64 -11.11
CA PRO A 56 -18.97 -5.82 -12.31
C PRO A 56 -18.50 -4.37 -12.14
N ALA A 57 -18.10 -3.95 -10.93
CA ALA A 57 -17.76 -2.56 -10.63
C ALA A 57 -16.24 -2.36 -10.57
N LEU A 58 -15.76 -1.22 -11.08
CA LEU A 58 -14.38 -0.76 -10.87
C LEU A 58 -14.33 0.10 -9.60
N ILE A 59 -13.40 -0.20 -8.69
CA ILE A 59 -13.21 0.52 -7.44
C ILE A 59 -11.90 1.29 -7.45
N TYR A 60 -11.95 2.54 -7.02
CA TYR A 60 -10.82 3.42 -6.81
C TYR A 60 -10.47 3.39 -5.32
N LYS A 61 -9.32 2.83 -4.99
CA LYS A 61 -8.70 2.88 -3.67
C LYS A 61 -7.80 4.11 -3.60
N ILE A 62 -8.14 5.04 -2.72
CA ILE A 62 -7.50 6.34 -2.63
C ILE A 62 -6.89 6.48 -1.23
N SER A 63 -5.57 6.55 -1.17
CA SER A 63 -4.84 6.77 0.08
C SER A 63 -4.70 8.27 0.31
N ILE A 64 -5.10 8.73 1.49
CA ILE A 64 -5.08 10.11 1.93
C ILE A 64 -4.07 10.25 3.07
N THR A 65 -3.27 11.30 2.99
CA THR A 65 -2.36 11.73 4.05
C THR A 65 -2.86 13.00 4.70
N LEU A 66 -2.57 13.18 5.98
CA LEU A 66 -2.82 14.40 6.74
C LEU A 66 -1.48 14.91 7.27
N ASN A 67 -1.08 16.11 6.87
CA ASN A 67 0.24 16.68 7.22
C ASN A 67 1.42 15.76 6.81
N GLY A 68 1.29 15.07 5.67
CA GLY A 68 2.29 14.16 5.14
C GLY A 68 2.35 12.78 5.82
N GLN A 69 1.47 12.50 6.79
CA GLN A 69 1.36 11.20 7.43
C GLN A 69 0.17 10.41 6.85
N PRO A 70 0.27 9.08 6.67
CA PRO A 70 -0.87 8.24 6.32
C PRO A 70 -2.05 8.46 7.28
N TYR A 71 -3.24 8.65 6.72
CA TYR A 71 -4.42 9.00 7.52
C TYR A 71 -5.61 8.10 7.20
N LEU A 72 -6.11 8.16 5.97
CA LEU A 72 -7.32 7.45 5.56
C LEU A 72 -7.12 6.74 4.24
N GLU A 73 -7.83 5.64 4.08
CA GLU A 73 -7.99 4.93 2.83
C GLU A 73 -9.46 4.90 2.46
N VAL A 74 -9.77 5.34 1.24
CA VAL A 74 -11.15 5.50 0.79
C VAL A 74 -11.36 4.69 -0.48
N HIS A 75 -12.39 3.87 -0.49
CA HIS A 75 -12.77 3.07 -1.64
C HIS A 75 -14.03 3.65 -2.26
N ILE A 76 -13.92 4.15 -3.48
CA ILE A 76 -15.02 4.78 -4.22
C ILE A 76 -15.27 3.98 -5.49
N ALA A 77 -16.50 3.51 -5.70
CA ALA A 77 -16.88 2.88 -6.97
C ALA A 77 -16.84 3.91 -8.12
N ASP A 78 -16.66 3.46 -9.35
CA ASP A 78 -16.76 4.25 -10.58
C ASP A 78 -18.02 5.13 -10.68
N THR A 79 -19.13 4.68 -10.09
CA THR A 79 -20.39 5.44 -9.92
C THR A 79 -20.30 6.63 -8.97
N GLY A 80 -19.19 6.81 -8.26
CA GLY A 80 -18.99 7.81 -7.21
C GLY A 80 -19.46 7.36 -5.83
N LYS A 81 -20.03 6.16 -5.67
CA LYS A 81 -20.46 5.70 -4.34
C LYS A 81 -19.26 5.35 -3.48
N VAL A 82 -19.13 5.97 -2.30
CA VAL A 82 -18.15 5.55 -1.28
C VAL A 82 -18.60 4.20 -0.72
N VAL A 83 -17.74 3.19 -0.88
CA VAL A 83 -18.04 1.81 -0.48
C VAL A 83 -17.38 1.45 0.84
N ARG A 84 -16.22 2.02 1.11
CA ARG A 84 -15.47 1.78 2.35
C ARG A 84 -14.59 2.99 2.69
N THR A 85 -14.43 3.24 3.98
CA THR A 85 -13.44 4.18 4.50
C THR A 85 -12.78 3.49 5.69
N ASP A 86 -11.47 3.39 5.66
CA ASP A 86 -10.66 2.81 6.72
C ASP A 86 -9.59 3.83 7.14
N GLU A 87 -9.12 3.74 8.39
CA GLU A 87 -7.84 4.36 8.75
C GLU A 87 -6.74 3.67 7.95
N ASN A 88 -5.81 4.44 7.38
CA ASN A 88 -4.73 3.90 6.56
C ASN A 88 -3.52 3.59 7.45
N PRO A 89 -3.24 2.32 7.80
CA PRO A 89 -2.18 1.97 8.74
C PRO A 89 -0.81 1.83 8.06
N ASP A 90 -0.58 2.44 6.90
CA ASP A 90 0.65 2.25 6.10
C ASP A 90 1.90 2.98 6.66
N VAL A 91 2.09 2.78 7.97
CA VAL A 91 3.29 3.01 8.79
C VAL A 91 3.58 1.69 9.51
N ALA A 92 3.71 0.58 8.77
CA ALA A 92 4.19 -0.67 9.33
C ALA A 92 4.89 -1.57 8.30
N ASP A 93 5.53 -1.02 7.26
CA ASP A 93 6.56 -1.79 6.56
C ASP A 93 7.90 -1.61 7.31
N LYS A 94 8.06 -2.49 8.30
CA LYS A 94 9.30 -3.12 8.75
C LYS A 94 10.59 -2.36 8.42
N GLY A 95 11.01 -1.50 9.35
CA GLY A 95 12.43 -1.44 9.73
C GLY A 95 12.76 -2.68 10.55
N ASP A 96 12.93 -3.82 9.89
CA ASP A 96 13.46 -5.05 10.50
C ASP A 96 14.93 -5.20 10.07
N ASP A 97 15.74 -4.25 10.54
CA ASP A 97 17.18 -4.46 10.73
C ASP A 97 17.41 -4.36 12.24
N ASP A 98 16.97 -5.41 12.95
CA ASP A 98 17.39 -5.75 14.31
C ASP A 98 18.90 -6.04 14.30
N ASP A 99 19.71 -4.98 14.37
CA ASP A 99 21.12 -5.09 14.70
C ASP A 99 21.31 -5.01 16.22
N ALA A 100 21.84 -6.12 16.77
CA ALA A 100 22.46 -6.29 18.08
C ALA A 100 21.56 -6.21 19.34
N ASP A 101 21.47 -7.32 20.09
CA ASP A 101 22.48 -7.56 21.11
C ASP A 101 22.43 -8.98 21.69
N ALA A 102 23.63 -9.48 22.00
CA ALA A 102 23.86 -10.74 22.67
C ALA A 102 23.33 -10.66 24.10
N ASN A 103 22.43 -11.56 24.49
CA ASN A 103 22.26 -11.88 25.90
C ASN A 103 22.23 -13.39 26.12
N ALA A 104 23.34 -13.84 26.68
CA ALA A 104 23.58 -15.19 27.12
C ALA A 104 22.45 -15.68 28.03
N SER A 105 22.04 -16.93 27.83
CA SER A 105 21.09 -17.63 28.69
C SER A 105 21.81 -18.12 29.96
N PRO A 106 21.50 -17.63 31.18
CA PRO A 106 21.79 -18.41 32.37
C PRO A 106 20.60 -19.32 32.68
N SER A 107 20.84 -20.64 32.62
CA SER A 107 19.89 -21.67 33.03
C SER A 107 19.44 -21.48 34.49
N PRO A 108 18.16 -21.68 34.83
CA PRO A 108 17.71 -21.58 36.21
C PRO A 108 18.17 -22.79 37.05
N THR A 109 18.84 -22.49 38.16
CA THR A 109 19.09 -23.41 39.28
C THR A 109 17.79 -24.05 39.75
N SER A 110 17.75 -25.39 39.76
CA SER A 110 16.72 -26.16 40.46
C SER A 110 17.21 -26.46 41.88
N SER A 111 16.46 -26.07 42.90
CA SER A 111 16.63 -26.52 44.29
C SER A 111 15.29 -26.99 44.86
N PRO A 112 15.29 -28.12 45.57
CA PRO A 112 14.81 -28.13 46.95
C PRO A 112 15.93 -28.37 47.97
#